data_AF-A0A519VSR1-F1
#
_entry.id   AF-A0A519VSR1-F1
#
_cell.length_a   1.000
_cell.length_b   1.000
_cell.length_c   1.000
_cell.angle_alpha   90.00
_cell.angle_beta   90.00
_cell.angle_gamma   90.00
#
_symmetry.space_group_name_H-M   'P 1'
#
loop_
_entity.id
_entity.type
_entity.pdbx_description
1 polymer ?
#
loop_
_entity_poly.entity_id
_entity_poly.type
_entity_poly.pdbx_seq_one_letter_code
_entity_poly.pdbx_strand_id
1 'polypeptide(L)'
;MLVSVHRWGACVRARRIAGVVLERSGDASATHLGLSGVLFGATVLAAATSLPEISTGLASIKLGDYKLAVSDIFGGNSFLPVLFLLASAISGRAVLPYANKTDLYLTGLGMLLTCVYLGGLLFRPRRQVARMGLDSPLVLRLFLLGIVGLFFSSSAA
;
A
#
# COMPACT_ATOMS: atom_id res chain seq x y z
N MET A 1 0.26 -4.05 33.99
CA MET A 1 0.42 -4.91 32.79
C MET A 1 -0.92 -5.27 32.12
N LEU A 2 -1.94 -5.77 32.85
CA LEU A 2 -3.26 -6.15 32.31
C LEU A 2 -4.06 -5.02 31.63
N VAL A 3 -4.04 -3.80 32.17
CA VAL A 3 -4.73 -2.63 31.56
C VAL A 3 -4.13 -2.24 30.20
N SER A 4 -2.82 -2.44 30.02
CA SER A 4 -2.17 -2.22 28.73
C SER A 4 -2.65 -3.25 27.71
N VAL A 5 -2.62 -4.54 28.06
CA VAL A 5 -3.08 -5.63 27.17
C VAL A 5 -4.54 -5.43 26.72
N HIS A 6 -5.42 -4.96 27.61
CA HIS A 6 -6.81 -4.69 27.25
C HIS A 6 -6.97 -3.51 26.28
N ARG A 7 -6.20 -2.42 26.47
CA ARG A 7 -6.17 -1.28 25.54
C ARG A 7 -5.60 -1.68 24.18
N TRP A 8 -4.53 -2.47 24.14
CA TRP A 8 -3.96 -2.98 22.89
C TRP A 8 -4.94 -3.89 22.15
N GLY A 9 -5.61 -4.81 22.87
CA GLY A 9 -6.64 -5.68 22.29
C GLY A 9 -7.81 -4.90 21.71
N ALA A 10 -8.24 -3.81 22.35
CA ALA A 10 -9.29 -2.94 21.84
C ALA A 10 -8.87 -2.22 20.54
N CYS A 11 -7.65 -1.66 20.48
CA CYS A 11 -7.13 -1.00 19.28
C CYS A 11 -7.01 -1.96 18.08
N VAL A 12 -6.55 -3.19 18.30
CA VAL A 12 -6.44 -4.20 17.23
C VAL A 12 -7.82 -4.57 16.68
N ARG A 13 -8.81 -4.76 17.56
CA ARG A 13 -10.20 -5.03 17.14
C ARG A 13 -10.78 -3.86 16.36
N ALA A 14 -10.58 -2.63 16.85
CA ALA A 14 -11.06 -1.43 16.17
C ALA A 14 -10.46 -1.28 14.76
N ARG A 15 -9.15 -1.53 14.59
CA ARG A 15 -8.49 -1.50 13.27
C ARG A 15 -9.05 -2.55 12.32
N ARG A 16 -9.29 -3.78 12.78
CA ARG A 16 -9.91 -4.83 11.95
C ARG A 16 -11.32 -4.46 11.51
N ILE A 17 -12.15 -3.98 12.44
CA ILE A 17 -13.53 -3.60 12.13
C ILE A 17 -13.56 -2.41 11.16
N ALA A 18 -12.73 -1.39 11.40
CA ALA A 18 -12.62 -0.25 10.51
C ALA A 18 -12.17 -0.66 9.09
N GLY A 19 -11.21 -1.57 8.98
CA GLY A 19 -10.78 -2.12 7.69
C GLY A 19 -11.91 -2.81 6.93
N VAL A 20 -12.66 -3.71 7.58
CA VAL A 20 -13.77 -4.45 6.96
C VAL A 20 -14.93 -3.52 6.57
N VAL A 21 -15.26 -2.55 7.42
CA VAL A 21 -16.31 -1.57 7.13
C VAL A 21 -15.92 -0.71 5.93
N LEU A 22 -14.64 -0.33 5.84
CA LEU A 22 -14.15 0.49 4.75
C LEU A 22 -14.10 -0.26 3.41
N GLU A 23 -13.70 -1.53 3.42
CA GLU A 23 -13.75 -2.40 2.23
C GLU A 23 -15.18 -2.53 1.70
N ARG A 24 -16.15 -2.86 2.57
CA ARG A 24 -17.56 -3.01 2.18
C ARG A 24 -18.22 -1.71 1.74
N SER A 25 -17.93 -0.60 2.42
CA SER A 25 -18.43 0.72 2.02
C SER A 25 -17.78 1.19 0.72
N GLY A 26 -16.55 0.72 0.47
CA GLY A 26 -15.80 0.97 -0.72
C GLY A 26 -16.40 0.34 -1.97
N ASP A 27 -16.75 -0.94 -1.91
CA ASP A 27 -17.44 -1.63 -3.02
C ASP A 27 -18.77 -0.96 -3.39
N ALA A 28 -19.54 -0.53 -2.38
CA ALA A 28 -20.78 0.21 -2.60
C ALA A 28 -20.51 1.57 -3.29
N SER A 29 -19.47 2.28 -2.85
CA SER A 29 -19.10 3.60 -3.40
C SER A 29 -18.50 3.52 -4.80
N ALA A 30 -17.73 2.48 -5.12
CA ALA A 30 -17.16 2.23 -6.44
C ALA A 30 -18.26 2.12 -7.51
N THR A 31 -19.38 1.47 -7.15
CA THR A 31 -20.55 1.32 -8.02
C THR A 31 -21.22 2.67 -8.32
N HIS A 32 -21.24 3.59 -7.35
CA HIS A 32 -21.79 4.94 -7.52
C HIS A 32 -20.85 5.92 -8.23
N LEU A 33 -19.53 5.73 -8.10
CA LEU A 33 -18.52 6.59 -8.72
C LEU A 33 -18.17 6.19 -10.17
N GLY A 34 -18.74 5.09 -10.68
CA GLY A 34 -18.41 4.56 -12.01
C GLY A 34 -16.96 4.09 -12.14
N LEU A 35 -16.30 3.80 -11.01
CA LEU A 35 -14.93 3.29 -10.98
C LEU A 35 -14.96 1.77 -11.08
N SER A 36 -14.06 1.20 -11.88
CA SER A 36 -13.85 -0.26 -11.85
C SER A 36 -13.38 -0.69 -10.46
N GLY A 37 -13.79 -1.87 -10.00
CA GLY A 37 -13.37 -2.39 -8.68
C GLY A 37 -11.85 -2.42 -8.51
N VAL A 38 -11.11 -2.61 -9.62
CA VAL A 38 -9.65 -2.58 -9.63
C VAL A 38 -9.09 -1.16 -9.40
N LEU A 39 -9.68 -0.12 -10.03
CA LEU A 39 -9.31 1.28 -9.77
C LEU A 39 -9.59 1.67 -8.32
N PHE A 40 -10.75 1.27 -7.79
CA PHE A 40 -11.10 1.52 -6.40
C PHE A 40 -10.12 0.85 -5.43
N GLY A 41 -9.80 -0.43 -5.68
CA GLY A 41 -8.83 -1.19 -4.90
C GLY A 41 -7.43 -0.56 -4.91
N ALA A 42 -6.94 -0.18 -6.09
CA ALA A 42 -5.61 0.41 -6.27
C ALA A 42 -5.47 1.82 -5.69
N THR A 43 -6.56 2.53 -5.42
CA THR A 43 -6.54 3.93 -4.94
C THR A 43 -7.08 4.05 -3.51
N VAL A 44 -8.39 3.88 -3.33
CA VAL A 44 -9.08 4.17 -2.07
C VAL A 44 -8.77 3.09 -1.03
N LEU A 45 -8.89 1.82 -1.40
CA LEU A 45 -8.60 0.71 -0.49
C LEU A 45 -7.12 0.73 -0.10
N ALA A 46 -6.22 0.87 -1.09
CA ALA A 46 -4.79 1.02 -0.85
C ALA A 46 -4.48 2.17 0.11
N ALA A 47 -5.00 3.38 -0.14
CA ALA A 47 -4.79 4.54 0.71
C ALA A 47 -5.29 4.31 2.15
N ALA A 48 -6.45 3.67 2.30
CA ALA A 48 -7.00 3.42 3.61
C ALA A 48 -6.24 2.33 4.39
N THR A 49 -5.74 1.30 3.70
CA THR A 49 -4.86 0.30 4.32
C THR A 49 -3.51 0.86 4.74
N SER A 50 -3.05 1.95 4.11
CA SER A 50 -1.80 2.66 4.45
C SER A 50 -1.93 3.73 5.56
N LEU A 51 -3.15 4.09 5.97
CA LEU A 51 -3.39 5.06 7.04
C LEU A 51 -2.73 4.65 8.38
N PRO A 52 -2.82 3.38 8.82
CA PRO A 52 -2.09 2.88 9.97
C PRO A 52 -0.59 3.16 9.94
N GLU A 53 0.08 2.85 8.82
CA GLU A 53 1.53 3.02 8.62
C GLU A 53 1.91 4.51 8.61
N ILE A 54 1.07 5.35 8.02
CA ILE A 54 1.28 6.81 8.07
C ILE A 54 1.20 7.29 9.53
N SER A 55 0.23 6.78 10.30
CA SER A 55 0.09 7.15 11.72
C SER A 55 1.29 6.70 12.56
N THR A 56 1.77 5.47 12.39
CA THR A 56 2.94 4.93 13.12
C THR A 56 4.25 5.54 12.65
N GLY A 57 4.39 5.81 11.35
CA GLY A 57 5.52 6.52 10.76
C GLY A 57 5.66 7.94 11.29
N LEU A 58 4.57 8.70 11.34
CA LEU A 58 4.56 10.06 11.92
C LEU A 58 4.90 10.04 13.42
N ALA A 59 4.39 9.05 14.17
CA ALA A 59 4.73 8.89 15.57
C ALA A 59 6.23 8.60 15.76
N SER A 60 6.79 7.70 14.94
CA SER A 60 8.22 7.35 14.97
C SER A 60 9.13 8.55 14.65
N ILE A 61 8.76 9.37 13.66
CA ILE A 61 9.49 10.61 13.33
C ILE A 61 9.44 11.60 14.51
N LYS A 62 8.28 11.77 15.15
CA LYS A 62 8.13 12.62 16.35
C LYS A 62 9.00 12.15 17.51
N LEU A 63 9.21 10.83 17.62
CA LEU A 63 10.09 10.22 18.62
C LEU A 63 11.58 10.26 18.22
N GLY A 64 11.91 10.72 17.01
CA GLY A 64 13.28 10.74 16.47
C GLY A 64 13.79 9.37 16.03
N ASP A 65 12.94 8.34 16.01
CA ASP A 65 13.32 6.98 15.62
C ASP A 65 13.05 6.73 14.14
N TYR A 66 13.99 7.19 13.31
CA TYR A 66 13.95 6.98 11.87
C TYR A 66 14.13 5.50 11.49
N LYS A 67 14.78 4.69 12.33
CA LYS A 67 14.95 3.25 12.06
C LYS A 67 13.62 2.54 12.17
N LEU A 68 12.83 2.86 13.20
CA LEU A 68 11.49 2.34 13.39
C LEU A 68 10.59 2.71 12.21
N ALA A 69 10.60 3.99 11.80
CA ALA A 69 9.82 4.46 10.65
C ALA A 69 10.16 3.72 9.35
N VAL A 70 11.45 3.52 9.07
CA VAL A 70 11.90 2.79 7.87
C VAL A 70 11.51 1.31 7.96
N SER A 71 11.72 0.66 9.11
CA SER A 71 11.36 -0.76 9.27
C SER A 71 9.86 -1.02 9.15
N ASP A 72 9.01 -0.08 9.58
CA ASP A 72 7.56 -0.19 9.50
C ASP A 72 7.09 -0.15 8.04
N ILE A 73 7.59 0.82 7.26
CA ILE A 73 7.25 0.99 5.83
C ILE A 73 7.71 -0.22 5.00
N PHE A 74 8.98 -0.62 5.14
CA PHE A 74 9.53 -1.72 4.36
C PHE A 74 9.03 -3.08 4.84
N GLY A 75 8.89 -3.27 6.16
CA GLY A 75 8.40 -4.50 6.76
C GLY A 75 6.95 -4.77 6.38
N GLY A 76 6.07 -3.77 6.48
CA GLY A 76 4.66 -3.88 6.12
C GLY A 76 4.47 -4.27 4.65
N ASN A 77 5.14 -3.56 3.73
CA ASN A 77 5.04 -3.84 2.30
C ASN A 77 5.66 -5.20 1.92
N SER A 78 6.77 -5.60 2.56
CA SER A 78 7.42 -6.90 2.28
C SER A 78 6.64 -8.08 2.84
N PHE A 79 5.81 -7.86 3.88
CA PHE A 79 4.99 -8.91 4.47
C PHE A 79 3.83 -9.33 3.56
N LEU A 80 3.33 -8.43 2.71
CA LEU A 80 2.21 -8.71 1.80
C LEU A 80 2.54 -9.85 0.80
N PRO A 81 3.66 -9.83 0.04
CA PRO A 81 4.06 -10.97 -0.80
C PRO A 81 4.25 -12.26 -0.01
N VAL A 82 4.81 -12.20 1.21
CA VAL A 82 5.01 -13.38 2.05
C VAL A 82 3.69 -14.02 2.45
N LEU A 83 2.71 -13.20 2.88
CA LEU A 83 1.36 -13.67 3.17
C LEU A 83 0.67 -14.23 1.93
N PHE A 84 0.85 -13.59 0.78
CA PHE A 84 0.28 -14.05 -0.48
C PHE A 84 0.85 -15.42 -0.90
N LEU A 85 2.16 -15.62 -0.76
CA LEU A 85 2.82 -16.91 -1.01
C LEU A 85 2.32 -17.98 -0.03
N LEU A 86 2.20 -17.64 1.25
CA LEU A 86 1.67 -18.55 2.27
C LEU A 86 0.22 -18.94 1.97
N ALA A 87 -0.64 -17.97 1.63
CA ALA A 87 -2.02 -18.21 1.26
C ALA A 87 -2.13 -19.11 0.02
N SER A 88 -1.28 -18.89 -0.98
CA SER A 88 -1.21 -19.71 -2.20
C SER A 88 -0.77 -21.15 -1.88
N ALA A 89 0.22 -21.31 -1.00
CA ALA A 89 0.70 -22.62 -0.57
C ALA A 89 -0.38 -23.41 0.19
N ILE A 90 -1.11 -22.75 1.10
CA ILE A 90 -2.22 -23.37 1.85
C ILE A 90 -3.39 -23.72 0.93
N SER A 91 -3.72 -22.84 -0.01
CA SER A 91 -4.84 -23.06 -0.94
C SER A 91 -4.54 -24.13 -2.00
N GLY A 92 -3.28 -24.52 -2.19
CA GLY A 92 -2.86 -25.50 -3.20
C GLY A 92 -3.11 -25.07 -4.65
N ARG A 93 -3.42 -23.79 -4.88
CA ARG A 93 -3.75 -23.24 -6.20
C ARG A 93 -2.74 -22.16 -6.55
N ALA A 94 -2.15 -22.29 -7.74
CA ALA A 94 -1.41 -21.18 -8.32
C ALA A 94 -2.40 -20.07 -8.68
N VAL A 95 -2.20 -18.87 -8.15
CA VAL A 95 -3.05 -17.69 -8.41
C VAL A 95 -2.65 -17.00 -9.72
N LEU A 96 -1.37 -17.15 -10.12
CA LEU A 96 -0.79 -16.61 -11.37
C LEU A 96 -1.57 -16.94 -12.67
N PRO A 97 -2.11 -18.15 -12.89
CA PRO A 97 -2.87 -18.47 -14.11
C PRO A 97 -4.21 -17.74 -14.23
N TYR A 98 -4.74 -17.21 -13.13
CA TYR A 98 -6.00 -16.46 -13.10
C TYR A 98 -5.79 -14.94 -13.13
N ALA A 99 -4.54 -14.48 -13.23
CA ALA A 99 -4.22 -13.06 -13.25
C ALA A 99 -4.66 -12.42 -14.58
N ASN A 100 -5.45 -11.35 -14.48
CA ASN A 100 -5.85 -10.56 -15.64
C ASN A 100 -4.72 -9.60 -16.06
N LYS A 101 -4.84 -9.04 -17.27
CA LYS A 101 -3.88 -8.03 -17.78
C LYS A 101 -3.72 -6.85 -16.82
N THR A 102 -4.79 -6.45 -16.14
CA THR A 102 -4.81 -5.37 -15.16
C THR A 102 -4.02 -5.71 -13.89
N ASP A 103 -4.09 -6.97 -13.43
CA ASP A 103 -3.34 -7.44 -12.26
C ASP A 103 -1.83 -7.46 -12.54
N LEU A 104 -1.47 -7.88 -13.77
CA LEU A 104 -0.09 -7.85 -14.24
C LEU A 104 0.44 -6.41 -14.32
N TYR A 105 -0.38 -5.48 -14.82
CA TYR A 105 -0.02 -4.05 -14.89
C TYR A 105 0.22 -3.44 -13.51
N LEU A 106 -0.68 -3.68 -12.55
CA LEU A 106 -0.53 -3.19 -11.17
C LEU A 106 0.69 -3.80 -10.46
N THR A 107 0.94 -5.09 -10.67
CA THR A 107 2.12 -5.77 -10.13
C THR A 107 3.41 -5.19 -10.71
N GLY A 108 3.45 -4.98 -12.04
CA GLY A 108 4.57 -4.36 -12.72
C GLY A 108 4.82 -2.92 -12.26
N LEU A 109 3.76 -2.13 -12.10
CA LEU A 109 3.82 -0.78 -11.56
C LEU A 109 4.38 -0.79 -10.13
N GLY A 110 3.86 -1.66 -9.26
CA GLY A 110 4.33 -1.80 -7.88
C GLY A 110 5.80 -2.21 -7.79
N MET A 111 6.24 -3.14 -8.65
CA MET A 111 7.64 -3.56 -8.73
C MET A 111 8.54 -2.42 -9.21
N LEU A 112 8.12 -1.65 -10.23
CA LEU A 112 8.85 -0.48 -10.72
C LEU A 112 9.00 0.59 -9.63
N LEU A 113 7.92 0.91 -8.92
CA LEU A 113 7.95 1.88 -7.82
C LEU A 113 8.89 1.42 -6.69
N THR A 114 8.86 0.13 -6.37
CA THR A 114 9.74 -0.47 -5.35
C THR A 114 11.20 -0.39 -5.78
N CYS A 115 11.53 -0.69 -7.04
CA CYS A 115 12.87 -0.55 -7.59
C CYS A 115 13.37 0.90 -7.54
N VAL A 116 12.53 1.87 -7.90
CA VAL A 116 12.88 3.30 -7.80
C VAL A 116 13.15 3.70 -6.35
N TYR A 117 12.33 3.22 -5.41
CA TYR A 117 12.51 3.51 -3.99
C TYR A 117 13.80 2.88 -3.41
N LEU A 118 14.10 1.64 -3.78
CA LEU A 118 15.37 0.98 -3.45
C LEU A 118 16.57 1.71 -4.06
N GLY A 119 16.43 2.19 -5.30
CA GLY A 119 17.43 3.05 -5.95
C GLY A 119 17.69 4.32 -5.17
N GLY A 120 16.65 5.05 -4.76
CA GLY A 120 16.79 6.24 -3.91
C GLY A 120 17.49 5.95 -2.57
N LEU A 121 17.19 4.80 -1.96
CA LEU A 121 17.82 4.37 -0.71
C LEU A 121 19.32 4.04 -0.88
N LEU A 122 19.70 3.38 -1.98
CA LEU A 122 21.08 2.98 -2.28
C LEU A 122 21.95 4.14 -2.73
N PHE A 123 21.42 5.01 -3.60
CA PHE A 123 22.19 6.12 -4.17
C PHE A 123 22.21 7.37 -3.28
N ARG A 124 21.43 7.39 -2.18
CA ARG A 124 21.35 8.46 -1.15
C ARG A 124 21.65 9.86 -1.75
N PRO A 125 20.87 10.34 -2.73
CA PRO A 125 21.13 11.63 -3.34
C PRO A 125 21.07 12.74 -2.28
N ARG A 126 22.21 13.42 -2.06
CA ARG A 126 22.34 14.51 -1.06
C ARG A 126 21.53 15.77 -1.38
N ARG A 127 20.80 15.82 -2.50
CA ARG A 127 19.97 16.96 -2.89
C ARG A 127 18.56 16.80 -2.31
N GLN A 128 18.31 17.53 -1.24
CA GLN A 128 16.97 17.70 -0.67
C GLN A 128 16.27 18.85 -1.39
N VAL A 129 15.09 18.60 -1.96
CA VAL A 129 14.20 19.64 -2.47
C VAL A 129 12.95 19.61 -1.60
N ALA A 130 12.60 20.75 -0.99
CA ALA A 130 11.46 20.87 -0.07
C ALA A 130 11.49 19.91 1.14
N ARG A 131 12.67 19.67 1.74
CA ARG A 131 12.87 18.74 2.88
C ARG A 131 12.56 17.26 2.57
N MET A 132 12.30 16.90 1.31
CA MET A 132 12.17 15.52 0.81
C MET A 132 13.32 15.21 -0.16
N GLY A 133 13.75 13.94 -0.23
CA GLY A 133 14.68 13.48 -1.27
C GLY A 133 14.00 13.56 -2.64
N LEU A 134 14.77 13.79 -3.71
CA LEU A 134 14.27 13.83 -5.11
C LEU A 134 13.51 12.55 -5.52
N ASP A 135 13.71 11.46 -4.78
CA ASP A 135 13.09 10.16 -4.99
C ASP A 135 11.58 10.17 -4.68
N SER A 136 11.15 10.91 -3.64
CA SER A 136 9.74 11.00 -3.23
C SER A 136 8.80 11.62 -4.30
N PRO A 137 9.11 12.79 -4.90
CA PRO A 137 8.28 13.34 -5.95
C PRO A 137 8.32 12.52 -7.25
N LEU A 138 9.42 11.83 -7.53
CA LEU A 138 9.53 10.93 -8.69
C LEU A 138 8.58 9.74 -8.54
N VAL A 139 8.61 9.05 -7.39
CA VAL A 139 7.71 7.94 -7.08
C VAL A 139 6.24 8.38 -7.13
N LEU A 140 5.93 9.56 -6.57
CA LEU A 140 4.57 10.10 -6.60
C LEU A 140 4.09 10.37 -8.03
N ARG A 141 4.95 10.95 -8.88
CA ARG A 141 4.63 11.18 -10.30
C ARG A 141 4.41 9.86 -11.04
N LEU A 142 5.28 8.87 -10.83
CA LEU A 142 5.15 7.55 -11.46
C LEU A 142 3.87 6.83 -11.01
N PHE A 143 3.52 6.94 -9.72
CA PHE A 143 2.27 6.38 -9.19
C PHE A 143 1.05 7.04 -9.84
N LEU A 144 1.00 8.38 -9.89
CA LEU A 144 -0.10 9.11 -10.53
C LEU A 144 -0.22 8.78 -12.02
N LEU A 145 0.91 8.72 -12.74
CA LEU A 145 0.93 8.32 -14.15
C LEU A 145 0.44 6.88 -14.34
N GLY A 146 0.81 5.96 -13.44
CA GLY A 146 0.34 4.58 -13.45
C GLY A 146 -1.16 4.45 -13.21
N ILE A 147 -1.72 5.22 -12.26
CA ILE A 147 -3.17 5.28 -12.02
C ILE A 147 -3.91 5.86 -13.24
N VAL A 148 -3.39 6.92 -13.84
CA VAL A 148 -3.96 7.50 -15.07
C VAL A 148 -3.91 6.50 -16.22
N GLY A 149 -2.79 5.79 -16.39
CA GLY A 149 -2.66 4.70 -17.37
C GLY A 149 -3.67 3.56 -17.13
N LEU A 150 -3.91 3.20 -15.87
CA LEU A 150 -4.94 2.23 -15.49
C LEU A 150 -6.35 2.72 -15.84
N PHE A 151 -6.62 4.01 -15.66
CA PHE A 151 -7.91 4.63 -15.99
C PHE A 151 -8.20 4.55 -17.49
N PHE A 152 -7.21 4.84 -18.33
CA PHE A 152 -7.34 4.66 -19.79
C PHE A 152 -7.45 3.19 -20.20
N SER A 153 -6.69 2.30 -19.54
CA SER A 153 -6.74 0.85 -19.77
C SER A 153 -8.08 0.23 -19.39
N SER A 154 -8.76 0.77 -18.37
CA SER A 154 -10.04 0.26 -17.86
C SER A 154 -11.25 0.93 -18.49
N SER A 155 -11.09 2.12 -19.10
CA SER A 155 -12.12 2.74 -19.96
C SER A 155 -12.17 2.14 -21.37
N ALA A 156 -11.14 1.40 -21.78
CA ALA A 156 -11.02 0.78 -23.11
C ALA A 156 -11.49 -0.69 -23.16
N ALA A 157 -11.99 -1.23 -22.05
CA ALA A 157 -12.55 -2.58 -21.91
C ALA A 157 -14.05 -2.48 -21.57
#